data_AF-A0AAN1DY56-F1
#
_entry.id   AF-A0AAN1DY56-F1
#
_cell.length_a   1.000
_cell.length_b   1.000
_cell.length_c   1.000
_cell.angle_alpha   90.00
_cell.angle_beta   90.00
_cell.angle_gamma   90.00
#
_symmetry.space_group_name_H-M   'P 1'
#
loop_
_entity.id
_entity.type
_entity.pdbx_description
1 polymer ?
#
loop_
_entity_poly.entity_id
_entity_poly.type
_entity_poly.pdbx_seq_one_letter_code
_entity_poly.pdbx_strand_id
1 'polypeptide(L)'
;MSVIRQRILENMQKFSRAMIGAVLFLPVIGLILALSSVLTNPTLISETSFLHQLGQLLGDTFWPLFGNLGLLFCVGISYGLAKDKKTEVALVSVMCFIMFLGANHSWLEHTHGLAEKINGEYYGTGQTQLLGFVVVDMGVFLGIILGCTIAWVHNKVSTIELPGALSMYGGAKLTLVAMTPVVIFYAIAFTWIWPFMTHGIAALTGFMKNAGVAGVFVYGFFEKFLIPTGLHHFVWSPFQLTQIGGTLNVDGQVVSGTQAIFLAYMRHPDLTPVMNEALRFSQQGMTTIFGLAGASLAFYHTAKPEKKMMAKAILLPAIITSMLTGITEPIEFTFLFVSPLLWVIHATLTAASQAICDIFTVRPWGASGLIEFLIYNLPLPVSLTRWPGYVLIGIGQFAVYYVIFRTLVVKLNLKTPGREDDENVKLYSKADYRKKMGEPQSVTNEIINGLGGKENIISVDNCFTRLRVAIHNMGLVDDTILKSTGANGVVRNRNEVQVIYGVKVGQVRSRVDSWLAEN
;
A
#
# COMPACT_ATOMS: atom_id res chain seq x y z
N MET A 1 10.35 -27.56 -18.57
CA MET A 1 11.02 -26.45 -17.85
C MET A 1 12.04 -27.04 -16.89
N SER A 2 13.19 -26.40 -16.65
CA SER A 2 14.18 -26.91 -15.68
C SER A 2 13.64 -26.84 -14.23
N VAL A 3 14.06 -27.77 -13.38
CA VAL A 3 13.66 -27.85 -11.95
C VAL A 3 13.97 -26.54 -11.20
N ILE A 4 15.10 -25.89 -11.54
CA ILE A 4 15.51 -24.60 -10.98
C ILE A 4 14.48 -23.51 -11.33
N ARG A 5 14.07 -23.44 -12.61
CA ARG A 5 13.08 -22.47 -13.07
C ARG A 5 11.74 -22.66 -12.36
N GLN A 6 11.32 -23.91 -12.15
CA GLN A 6 10.08 -24.20 -11.43
C GLN A 6 10.15 -23.78 -9.97
N ARG A 7 11.25 -24.08 -9.26
CA ARG A 7 11.43 -23.68 -7.87
C ARG A 7 11.48 -22.15 -7.69
N ILE A 8 12.11 -21.43 -8.63
CA ILE A 8 12.11 -19.96 -8.64
C ILE A 8 10.67 -19.44 -8.81
N LEU A 9 9.92 -19.97 -9.79
CA LEU A 9 8.53 -19.57 -10.02
C LEU A 9 7.64 -19.82 -8.80
N GLU A 10 7.75 -20.99 -8.16
CA GLU A 10 6.98 -21.33 -6.97
C GLU A 10 7.30 -20.40 -5.78
N ASN A 11 8.58 -20.07 -5.58
CA ASN A 11 8.99 -19.14 -4.54
C ASN A 11 8.54 -17.71 -4.81
N MET A 12 8.63 -17.24 -6.06
CA MET A 12 8.10 -15.95 -6.48
C MET A 12 6.59 -15.86 -6.27
N GLN A 13 5.85 -16.94 -6.56
CA GLN A 13 4.41 -17.00 -6.31
C GLN A 13 4.08 -16.98 -4.81
N LYS A 14 4.82 -17.73 -3.97
CA LYS A 14 4.66 -17.69 -2.51
C LYS A 14 4.91 -16.29 -1.97
N PHE A 15 6.00 -15.65 -2.42
CA PHE A 15 6.33 -14.28 -2.06
C PHE A 15 5.23 -13.30 -2.50
N SER A 16 4.84 -13.34 -3.77
CA SER A 16 3.76 -12.50 -4.32
C SER A 16 2.46 -12.64 -3.53
N ARG A 17 2.08 -13.87 -3.13
CA ARG A 17 0.88 -14.10 -2.30
C ARG A 17 1.00 -13.48 -0.90
N ALA A 18 2.17 -13.56 -0.27
CA ALA A 18 2.40 -12.93 1.03
C ALA A 18 2.24 -11.39 0.94
N MET A 19 2.60 -10.78 -0.20
CA MET A 19 2.46 -9.35 -0.44
C MET A 19 1.02 -8.88 -0.57
N ILE A 20 0.11 -9.72 -1.10
CA ILE A 20 -1.29 -9.34 -1.34
C ILE A 20 -1.98 -8.87 -0.05
N GLY A 21 -1.66 -9.49 1.09
CA GLY A 21 -2.23 -9.10 2.38
C GLY A 21 -1.95 -7.64 2.77
N ALA A 22 -0.74 -7.15 2.49
CA ALA A 22 -0.35 -5.77 2.76
C ALA A 22 -1.00 -4.78 1.77
N VAL A 23 -1.26 -5.23 0.54
CA VAL A 23 -1.78 -4.39 -0.56
C VAL A 23 -3.30 -4.28 -0.55
N LEU A 24 -4.01 -5.26 0.02
CA LEU A 24 -5.47 -5.38 -0.08
C LEU A 24 -6.25 -4.16 0.41
N PHE A 25 -5.71 -3.43 1.40
CA PHE A 25 -6.38 -2.27 2.00
C PHE A 25 -6.05 -0.95 1.30
N LEU A 26 -4.99 -0.91 0.48
CA LEU A 26 -4.52 0.31 -0.17
C LEU A 26 -5.58 0.94 -1.10
N PRO A 27 -6.43 0.20 -1.84
CA PRO A 27 -7.47 0.82 -2.65
C PRO A 27 -8.49 1.64 -1.83
N VAL A 28 -8.85 1.17 -0.64
CA VAL A 28 -9.80 1.88 0.23
C VAL A 28 -9.16 3.14 0.80
N ILE A 29 -7.94 3.01 1.31
CA ILE A 29 -7.16 4.13 1.86
C ILE A 29 -6.95 5.18 0.77
N GLY A 30 -6.53 4.74 -0.42
CA GLY A 30 -6.32 5.60 -1.56
C GLY A 30 -7.57 6.35 -2.00
N LEU A 31 -8.76 5.75 -1.91
CA LEU A 31 -10.01 6.43 -2.25
C LEU A 31 -10.36 7.54 -1.24
N ILE A 32 -10.08 7.30 0.04
CA ILE A 32 -10.28 8.31 1.10
C ILE A 32 -9.29 9.46 0.93
N LEU A 33 -8.04 9.15 0.61
CA LEU A 33 -7.04 10.16 0.28
C LEU A 33 -7.41 10.93 -0.99
N ALA A 34 -8.01 10.26 -1.97
CA ALA A 34 -8.49 10.94 -3.16
C ALA A 34 -9.56 11.99 -2.83
N LEU A 35 -10.49 11.65 -1.94
CA LEU A 35 -11.47 12.58 -1.41
C LEU A 35 -10.80 13.71 -0.61
N SER A 36 -9.82 13.41 0.24
CA SER A 36 -9.05 14.41 0.97
C SER A 36 -8.39 15.42 0.02
N SER A 37 -7.74 14.98 -1.05
CA SER A 37 -7.12 15.90 -2.03
C SER A 37 -8.12 16.80 -2.75
N VAL A 38 -9.33 16.30 -3.04
CA VAL A 38 -10.41 17.15 -3.59
C VAL A 38 -10.83 18.20 -2.57
N LEU A 39 -11.06 17.78 -1.33
CA LEU A 39 -11.60 18.64 -0.28
C LEU A 39 -10.59 19.71 0.18
N THR A 40 -9.30 19.41 0.12
CA THR A 40 -8.20 20.31 0.51
C THR A 40 -7.72 21.21 -0.63
N ASN A 41 -8.29 21.11 -1.83
CA ASN A 41 -7.88 21.95 -2.94
C ASN A 41 -8.41 23.39 -2.78
N PRO A 42 -7.55 24.41 -2.61
CA PRO A 42 -7.98 25.78 -2.32
C PRO A 42 -8.69 26.46 -3.49
N THR A 43 -8.54 25.94 -4.72
CA THR A 43 -9.24 26.44 -5.91
C THR A 43 -10.68 25.92 -5.97
N LEU A 44 -10.97 24.74 -5.38
CA LEU A 44 -12.31 24.16 -5.34
C LEU A 44 -13.06 24.50 -4.05
N ILE A 45 -12.35 24.49 -2.92
CA ILE A 45 -12.91 24.63 -1.58
C ILE A 45 -12.12 25.66 -0.80
N SER A 46 -12.81 26.64 -0.23
CA SER A 46 -12.20 27.66 0.62
C SER A 46 -11.50 27.03 1.83
N GLU A 47 -10.25 27.47 2.09
CA GLU A 47 -9.40 26.97 3.19
C GLU A 47 -10.03 27.15 4.58
N THR A 48 -10.90 28.15 4.75
CA THR A 48 -11.59 28.41 6.03
C THR A 48 -12.85 27.55 6.22
N SER A 49 -13.28 26.81 5.20
CA SER A 49 -14.50 26.03 5.25
C SER A 49 -14.35 24.74 6.07
N PHE A 50 -15.46 24.29 6.66
CA PHE A 50 -15.52 22.98 7.33
C PHE A 50 -15.15 21.83 6.40
N LEU A 51 -15.52 21.91 5.11
CA LEU A 51 -15.18 20.87 4.13
C LEU A 51 -13.67 20.76 3.91
N HIS A 52 -12.95 21.88 3.88
CA HIS A 52 -11.50 21.88 3.78
C HIS A 52 -10.85 21.25 5.02
N GLN A 53 -11.29 21.66 6.21
CA GLN A 53 -10.80 21.09 7.48
C GLN A 53 -11.10 19.59 7.60
N LEU A 54 -12.28 19.14 7.16
CA LEU A 54 -12.61 17.72 7.09
C LEU A 54 -11.70 16.99 6.10
N GLY A 55 -11.41 17.60 4.95
CA GLY A 55 -10.45 17.10 3.98
C GLY A 55 -9.05 16.93 4.58
N GLN A 56 -8.57 17.93 5.31
CA GLN A 56 -7.28 17.88 6.02
C GLN A 56 -7.27 16.75 7.04
N LEU A 57 -8.30 16.66 7.90
CA LEU A 57 -8.43 15.61 8.90
C LEU A 57 -8.41 14.20 8.26
N LEU A 58 -9.11 14.02 7.13
CA LEU A 58 -9.05 12.75 6.37
C LEU A 58 -7.64 12.48 5.84
N GLY A 59 -6.97 13.49 5.30
CA GLY A 59 -5.58 13.39 4.83
C GLY A 59 -4.66 12.94 5.97
N ASP A 60 -4.66 13.69 7.06
CA ASP A 60 -3.82 13.46 8.24
C ASP A 60 -4.07 12.10 8.91
N THR A 61 -5.30 11.59 8.82
CA THR A 61 -5.65 10.25 9.33
C THR A 61 -5.06 9.13 8.47
N PHE A 62 -5.12 9.25 7.15
CA PHE A 62 -4.83 8.13 6.24
C PHE A 62 -3.44 8.19 5.60
N TRP A 63 -2.82 9.38 5.47
CA TRP A 63 -1.49 9.51 4.89
C TRP A 63 -0.39 8.76 5.67
N PRO A 64 -0.43 8.72 7.02
CA PRO A 64 0.52 7.94 7.79
C PRO A 64 0.58 6.46 7.40
N LEU A 65 -0.48 5.87 6.84
CA LEU A 65 -0.47 4.49 6.36
C LEU A 65 0.45 4.31 5.14
N PHE A 66 0.50 5.29 4.23
CA PHE A 66 1.43 5.28 3.10
C PHE A 66 2.86 5.59 3.54
N GLY A 67 3.03 6.56 4.44
CA GLY A 67 4.33 6.86 5.04
C GLY A 67 4.96 5.68 5.78
N ASN A 68 4.14 4.70 6.21
CA ASN A 68 4.59 3.50 6.91
C ASN A 68 4.39 2.20 6.10
N LEU A 69 4.34 2.26 4.76
CA LEU A 69 4.20 1.05 3.92
C LEU A 69 5.30 0.02 4.19
N GLY A 70 6.53 0.45 4.44
CA GLY A 70 7.63 -0.45 4.82
C GLY A 70 7.28 -1.33 6.02
N LEU A 71 6.64 -0.77 7.06
CA LEU A 71 6.19 -1.53 8.22
C LEU A 71 5.06 -2.51 7.85
N LEU A 72 4.06 -2.05 7.08
CA LEU A 72 2.94 -2.89 6.64
C LEU A 72 3.42 -4.09 5.81
N PHE A 73 4.40 -3.87 4.93
CA PHE A 73 5.03 -4.94 4.16
C PHE A 73 5.88 -5.87 5.03
N CYS A 74 6.64 -5.34 6.00
CA CYS A 74 7.38 -6.15 6.96
C CYS A 74 6.47 -7.18 7.65
N VAL A 75 5.34 -6.70 8.19
CA VAL A 75 4.35 -7.53 8.89
C VAL A 75 3.63 -8.48 7.92
N GLY A 76 3.17 -7.98 6.77
CA GLY A 76 2.42 -8.78 5.80
C GLY A 76 3.25 -9.93 5.23
N ILE A 77 4.52 -9.68 4.91
CA ILE A 77 5.43 -10.69 4.38
C ILE A 77 5.77 -11.73 5.43
N SER A 78 6.15 -11.30 6.64
CA SER A 78 6.52 -12.24 7.69
C SER A 78 5.36 -13.15 8.08
N TYR A 79 4.16 -12.58 8.21
CA TYR A 79 2.91 -13.32 8.44
C TYR A 79 2.59 -14.29 7.30
N GLY A 80 2.74 -13.82 6.05
CA GLY A 80 2.44 -14.62 4.86
C GLY A 80 3.40 -15.79 4.66
N LEU A 81 4.68 -15.60 4.97
CA LEU A 81 5.75 -16.59 4.78
C LEU A 81 6.01 -17.48 6.01
N ALA A 82 5.54 -17.12 7.20
CA ALA A 82 5.64 -17.98 8.37
C ALA A 82 4.76 -19.23 8.25
N LYS A 83 5.30 -20.36 8.72
CA LYS A 83 4.64 -21.67 8.71
C LYS A 83 3.67 -21.86 9.89
N ASP A 84 4.00 -21.27 11.04
CA ASP A 84 3.26 -21.36 12.29
C ASP A 84 3.29 -20.04 13.07
N LYS A 85 2.59 -19.97 14.21
CA LYS A 85 2.64 -18.85 15.17
C LYS A 85 2.56 -17.47 14.47
N LYS A 86 1.64 -17.37 13.50
CA LYS A 86 1.56 -16.24 12.56
C LYS A 86 1.19 -14.92 13.24
N THR A 87 0.35 -14.98 14.26
CA THR A 87 -0.03 -13.81 15.07
C THR A 87 1.18 -13.26 15.82
N GLU A 88 2.00 -14.14 16.36
CA GLU A 88 3.18 -13.80 17.14
C GLU A 88 4.30 -13.28 16.23
N VAL A 89 4.54 -13.90 15.07
CA VAL A 89 5.55 -13.40 14.12
C VAL A 89 5.19 -12.01 13.58
N ALA A 90 3.89 -11.71 13.41
CA ALA A 90 3.44 -10.38 13.02
C ALA A 90 3.84 -9.34 14.08
N LEU A 91 3.65 -9.66 15.36
CA LEU A 91 4.09 -8.79 16.47
C LEU A 91 5.62 -8.66 16.53
N VAL A 92 6.35 -9.77 16.39
CA VAL A 92 7.83 -9.78 16.30
C VAL A 92 8.30 -8.89 15.15
N SER A 93 7.55 -8.81 14.06
CA SER A 93 7.93 -8.01 12.89
C SER A 93 7.83 -6.52 13.14
N VAL A 94 6.80 -6.08 13.87
CA VAL A 94 6.70 -4.69 14.33
C VAL A 94 7.87 -4.36 15.26
N MET A 95 8.17 -5.24 16.21
CA MET A 95 9.29 -5.05 17.15
C MET A 95 10.63 -4.96 16.41
N CYS A 96 10.93 -5.90 15.51
CA CYS A 96 12.16 -5.89 14.72
C CYS A 96 12.27 -4.65 13.82
N PHE A 97 11.16 -4.17 13.26
CA PHE A 97 11.16 -2.95 12.44
C PHE A 97 11.49 -1.72 13.29
N ILE A 98 10.86 -1.55 14.46
CA ILE A 98 11.16 -0.43 15.37
C ILE A 98 12.59 -0.54 15.90
N MET A 99 13.07 -1.75 16.22
CA MET A 99 14.46 -1.99 16.61
C MET A 99 15.44 -1.58 15.51
N PHE A 100 15.12 -1.87 14.24
CA PHE A 100 15.92 -1.40 13.11
C PHE A 100 15.98 0.12 13.08
N LEU A 101 14.84 0.80 13.23
CA LEU A 101 14.79 2.26 13.20
C LEU A 101 15.66 2.87 14.30
N GLY A 102 15.52 2.38 15.54
CA GLY A 102 16.31 2.85 16.67
C GLY A 102 17.81 2.57 16.51
N ALA A 103 18.17 1.37 16.05
CA ALA A 103 19.58 1.02 15.82
C ALA A 103 20.20 1.84 14.67
N ASN A 104 19.47 2.07 13.59
CA ASN A 104 19.96 2.83 12.43
C ASN A 104 20.12 4.30 12.80
N HIS A 105 19.13 4.89 13.47
CA HIS A 105 19.20 6.26 13.98
C HIS A 105 20.37 6.47 14.95
N SER A 106 20.49 5.60 15.96
CA SER A 106 21.58 5.66 16.94
C SER A 106 22.95 5.56 16.28
N TRP A 107 23.10 4.69 15.27
CA TRP A 107 24.34 4.57 14.53
C TRP A 107 24.66 5.82 13.71
N LEU A 108 23.67 6.37 13.00
CA LEU A 108 23.83 7.62 12.23
C LEU A 108 24.21 8.79 13.16
N GLU A 109 23.57 8.91 14.32
CA GLU A 109 23.91 9.95 15.29
C GLU A 109 25.35 9.79 15.81
N HIS A 110 25.73 8.57 16.22
CA HIS A 110 27.07 8.30 16.75
C HIS A 110 28.19 8.51 15.71
N THR A 111 27.89 8.29 14.43
CA THR A 111 28.84 8.45 13.33
C THR A 111 28.76 9.82 12.66
N HIS A 112 27.96 10.76 13.20
CA HIS A 112 27.68 12.07 12.59
C HIS A 112 27.16 11.98 11.15
N GLY A 113 26.43 10.91 10.85
CA GLY A 113 25.85 10.62 9.55
C GLY A 113 24.43 11.15 9.34
N LEU A 114 23.81 11.83 10.31
CA LEU A 114 22.49 12.45 10.14
C LEU A 114 22.55 13.58 9.10
N ALA A 115 21.67 13.53 8.10
CA ALA A 115 21.65 14.52 7.04
C ALA A 115 21.02 15.85 7.49
N GLU A 116 21.45 16.95 6.89
CA GLU A 116 20.72 18.22 7.03
C GLU A 116 19.45 18.21 6.19
N LYS A 117 18.39 18.83 6.74
CA LYS A 117 17.11 18.94 6.05
C LYS A 117 17.18 19.91 4.88
N ILE A 118 16.56 19.56 3.76
CA ILE A 118 16.35 20.43 2.60
C ILE A 118 14.92 20.97 2.70
N ASN A 119 14.77 22.30 2.83
CA ASN A 119 13.47 22.96 3.02
C ASN A 119 12.63 22.40 4.19
N GLY A 120 13.28 22.02 5.29
CA GLY A 120 12.61 21.49 6.49
C GLY A 120 12.29 19.99 6.45
N GLU A 121 12.55 19.34 5.31
CA GLU A 121 12.27 17.93 5.06
C GLU A 121 13.54 17.12 4.78
N TYR A 122 13.46 15.79 4.93
CA TYR A 122 14.56 14.89 4.58
C TYR A 122 14.51 14.39 3.11
N TYR A 123 13.51 14.80 2.33
CA TYR A 123 13.40 14.41 0.92
C TYR A 123 14.66 14.77 0.12
N GLY A 124 15.17 13.79 -0.63
CA GLY A 124 16.38 13.96 -1.45
C GLY A 124 17.71 13.95 -0.67
N THR A 125 17.69 13.72 0.65
CA THR A 125 18.90 13.60 1.48
C THR A 125 19.43 12.17 1.58
N GLY A 126 18.57 11.18 1.34
CA GLY A 126 18.90 9.76 1.52
C GLY A 126 18.42 9.21 2.85
N GLN A 127 17.79 10.07 3.64
CA GLN A 127 17.22 9.77 4.92
C GLN A 127 15.74 10.15 4.93
N THR A 128 15.02 9.60 5.88
CA THR A 128 13.60 9.88 6.14
C THR A 128 13.34 9.80 7.64
N GLN A 129 12.20 10.31 8.07
CA GLN A 129 11.78 10.22 9.47
C GLN A 129 10.60 9.26 9.61
N LEU A 130 10.80 8.17 10.34
CA LEU A 130 9.79 7.15 10.60
C LEU A 130 9.65 6.93 12.11
N LEU A 131 8.42 7.02 12.63
CA LEU A 131 8.11 6.81 14.05
C LEU A 131 9.01 7.62 15.02
N GLY A 132 9.43 8.83 14.61
CA GLY A 132 10.32 9.70 15.39
C GLY A 132 11.82 9.44 15.22
N PHE A 133 12.21 8.44 14.42
CA PHE A 133 13.61 8.12 14.13
C PHE A 133 14.01 8.62 12.75
N VAL A 134 15.16 9.28 12.66
CA VAL A 134 15.79 9.62 11.37
C VAL A 134 16.64 8.45 10.92
N VAL A 135 16.33 7.89 9.76
CA VAL A 135 16.92 6.66 9.24
C VAL A 135 17.21 6.78 7.76
N VAL A 136 18.05 5.89 7.23
CA VAL A 136 18.25 5.75 5.78
C VAL A 136 16.93 5.43 5.07
N ASP A 137 16.60 6.17 4.00
CA ASP A 137 15.35 6.01 3.27
C ASP A 137 15.40 4.82 2.31
N MET A 138 14.90 3.70 2.80
CA MET A 138 14.82 2.43 2.08
C MET A 138 13.39 2.07 1.65
N GLY A 139 12.41 2.95 1.89
CA GLY A 139 11.00 2.75 1.54
C GLY A 139 10.44 1.35 1.87
N VAL A 140 9.75 0.75 0.89
CA VAL A 140 9.16 -0.60 1.02
C VAL A 140 10.23 -1.70 1.05
N PHE A 141 11.42 -1.46 0.51
CA PHE A 141 12.50 -2.46 0.51
C PHE A 141 12.98 -2.83 1.91
N LEU A 142 13.02 -1.89 2.84
CA LEU A 142 13.31 -2.21 4.25
C LEU A 142 12.32 -3.25 4.78
N GLY A 143 11.03 -3.01 4.52
CA GLY A 143 9.96 -3.94 4.88
C GLY A 143 10.13 -5.31 4.25
N ILE A 144 10.48 -5.36 2.97
CA ILE A 144 10.69 -6.62 2.24
C ILE A 144 11.87 -7.40 2.82
N ILE A 145 13.01 -6.75 3.03
CA ILE A 145 14.24 -7.38 3.53
C ILE A 145 14.01 -7.91 4.94
N LEU A 146 13.47 -7.06 5.85
CA LEU A 146 13.18 -7.48 7.22
C LEU A 146 12.10 -8.56 7.25
N GLY A 147 10.98 -8.39 6.56
CA GLY A 147 9.88 -9.36 6.55
C GLY A 147 10.32 -10.75 6.07
N CYS A 148 11.09 -10.82 4.98
CA CYS A 148 11.66 -12.08 4.48
C CYS A 148 12.64 -12.71 5.47
N THR A 149 13.53 -11.90 6.07
CA THR A 149 14.53 -12.38 7.01
C THR A 149 13.88 -12.90 8.29
N ILE A 150 12.90 -12.17 8.82
CA ILE A 150 12.13 -12.55 10.01
C ILE A 150 11.37 -13.84 9.74
N ALA A 151 10.69 -13.98 8.60
CA ALA A 151 10.03 -15.25 8.24
C ALA A 151 11.01 -16.42 8.18
N TRP A 152 12.18 -16.19 7.58
CA TRP A 152 13.21 -17.21 7.45
C TRP A 152 13.78 -17.65 8.80
N VAL A 153 14.10 -16.71 9.69
CA VAL A 153 14.56 -16.99 11.06
C VAL A 153 13.45 -17.67 11.86
N HIS A 154 12.23 -17.12 11.83
CA HIS A 154 11.06 -17.67 12.51
C HIS A 154 10.86 -19.14 12.16
N ASN A 155 10.81 -19.46 10.86
CA ASN A 155 10.60 -20.81 10.37
C ASN A 155 11.71 -21.81 10.77
N LYS A 156 12.85 -21.35 11.30
CA LYS A 156 13.94 -22.18 11.83
C LYS A 156 13.89 -22.34 13.34
N VAL A 157 13.45 -21.32 14.08
CA VAL A 157 13.61 -21.27 15.55
C VAL A 157 12.28 -21.30 16.31
N SER A 158 11.15 -21.07 15.64
CA SER A 158 9.82 -20.94 16.28
C SER A 158 9.30 -22.23 16.92
N THR A 159 9.88 -23.38 16.58
CA THR A 159 9.52 -24.69 17.15
C THR A 159 10.46 -25.12 18.27
N ILE A 160 11.52 -24.34 18.55
CA ILE A 160 12.48 -24.66 19.59
C ILE A 160 11.93 -24.20 20.95
N GLU A 161 11.86 -25.13 21.89
CA GLU A 161 11.53 -24.88 23.29
C GLU A 161 12.83 -24.96 24.11
N LEU A 162 13.06 -24.00 25.00
CA LEU A 162 14.28 -23.92 25.81
C LEU A 162 14.06 -24.58 27.19
N PRO A 163 15.10 -25.20 27.80
CA PRO A 163 14.95 -25.85 29.09
C PRO A 163 15.01 -24.88 30.28
N GLY A 164 14.45 -25.31 31.42
CA GLY A 164 14.58 -24.63 32.71
C GLY A 164 14.04 -23.19 32.70
N ALA A 165 14.77 -22.27 33.35
CA ALA A 165 14.40 -20.87 33.46
C ALA A 165 14.29 -20.15 32.10
N LEU A 166 14.94 -20.66 31.04
CA LEU A 166 14.90 -20.07 29.71
C LEU A 166 13.69 -20.48 28.87
N SER A 167 12.88 -21.43 29.35
CA SER A 167 11.66 -21.88 28.66
C SER A 167 10.71 -20.75 28.28
N MET A 168 10.68 -19.67 29.07
CA MET A 168 9.89 -18.47 28.76
C MET A 168 10.32 -17.75 27.47
N TYR A 169 11.50 -18.01 26.92
CA TYR A 169 11.99 -17.43 25.67
C TYR A 169 11.84 -18.35 24.46
N GLY A 170 11.23 -19.54 24.62
CA GLY A 170 10.94 -20.45 23.51
C GLY A 170 9.98 -19.90 22.47
N GLY A 171 9.94 -20.55 21.31
CA GLY A 171 8.98 -20.26 20.24
C GLY A 171 9.18 -18.92 19.51
N ALA A 172 8.10 -18.15 19.33
CA ALA A 172 8.18 -16.87 18.61
C ALA A 172 9.06 -15.83 19.33
N LYS A 173 9.17 -15.92 20.66
CA LYS A 173 10.09 -15.06 21.44
C LYS A 173 11.56 -15.33 21.09
N LEU A 174 11.91 -16.59 20.81
CA LEU A 174 13.25 -16.95 20.35
C LEU A 174 13.56 -16.33 18.99
N THR A 175 12.55 -16.15 18.15
CA THR A 175 12.70 -15.45 16.86
C THR A 175 13.15 -14.01 17.08
N LEU A 176 12.53 -13.29 18.01
CA LEU A 176 12.94 -11.92 18.35
C LEU A 176 14.39 -11.89 18.85
N VAL A 177 14.74 -12.78 19.78
CA VAL A 177 16.11 -12.89 20.33
C VAL A 177 17.13 -13.17 19.22
N ALA A 178 16.84 -14.10 18.32
CA ALA A 178 17.70 -14.44 17.19
C ALA A 178 17.81 -13.31 16.15
N MET A 179 16.74 -12.52 15.97
CA MET A 179 16.73 -11.38 15.07
C MET A 179 17.51 -10.17 15.61
N THR A 180 17.66 -10.00 16.92
CA THR A 180 18.37 -8.85 17.52
C THR A 180 19.75 -8.57 16.90
N PRO A 181 20.70 -9.52 16.86
CA PRO A 181 22.01 -9.26 16.23
C PRO A 181 21.91 -9.02 14.72
N VAL A 182 20.94 -9.66 14.05
CA VAL A 182 20.71 -9.48 12.60
C VAL A 182 20.20 -8.07 12.31
N VAL A 183 19.26 -7.56 13.10
CA VAL A 183 18.70 -6.21 12.96
C VAL A 183 19.76 -5.15 13.19
N ILE A 184 20.59 -5.30 14.23
CA ILE A 184 21.71 -4.37 14.49
C ILE A 184 22.70 -4.37 13.32
N PHE A 185 23.07 -5.56 12.85
CA PHE A 185 23.96 -5.69 11.70
C PHE A 185 23.37 -5.01 10.45
N TYR A 186 22.10 -5.24 10.13
CA TYR A 186 21.43 -4.59 8.99
C TYR A 186 21.37 -3.08 9.15
N ALA A 187 20.99 -2.59 10.34
CA ALA A 187 20.90 -1.17 10.63
C ALA A 187 22.24 -0.47 10.36
N ILE A 188 23.33 -1.06 10.81
CA ILE A 188 24.68 -0.55 10.57
C ILE A 188 25.06 -0.68 9.08
N ALA A 189 24.93 -1.88 8.50
CA ALA A 189 25.35 -2.15 7.12
C ALA A 189 24.66 -1.25 6.09
N PHE A 190 23.36 -0.99 6.23
CA PHE A 190 22.62 -0.16 5.27
C PHE A 190 22.99 1.32 5.33
N THR A 191 23.61 1.82 6.43
CA THR A 191 24.18 3.19 6.43
C THR A 191 25.32 3.37 5.44
N TRP A 192 26.01 2.30 5.06
CA TRP A 192 27.09 2.36 4.07
C TRP A 192 26.67 1.84 2.70
N ILE A 193 25.83 0.80 2.65
CA ILE A 193 25.44 0.16 1.40
C ILE A 193 24.40 0.99 0.64
N TRP A 194 23.42 1.58 1.33
CA TRP A 194 22.33 2.25 0.66
C TRP A 194 22.71 3.59 -0.01
N PRO A 195 23.63 4.42 0.54
CA PRO A 195 24.07 5.64 -0.12
C PRO A 195 24.71 5.44 -1.50
N PHE A 196 25.21 4.24 -1.83
CA PHE A 196 25.66 3.96 -3.21
C PHE A 196 24.52 4.14 -4.23
N MET A 197 23.29 3.80 -3.84
CA MET A 197 22.11 3.96 -4.70
C MET A 197 21.78 5.44 -4.90
N THR A 198 21.87 6.26 -3.83
CA THR A 198 21.58 7.70 -3.89
C THR A 198 22.63 8.43 -4.72
N HIS A 199 23.92 8.11 -4.55
CA HIS A 199 25.01 8.67 -5.37
C HIS A 199 24.88 8.27 -6.85
N GLY A 200 24.47 7.03 -7.13
CA GLY A 200 24.19 6.57 -8.49
C GLY A 200 23.09 7.40 -9.17
N ILE A 201 22.00 7.69 -8.45
CA ILE A 201 20.91 8.52 -8.97
C ILE A 201 21.37 9.96 -9.16
N ALA A 202 22.10 10.53 -8.19
CA ALA A 202 22.63 11.88 -8.27
C ALA A 202 23.53 12.06 -9.51
N ALA A 203 24.37 11.07 -9.82
CA ALA A 203 25.21 11.06 -11.03
C ALA A 203 24.40 11.07 -12.34
N LEU A 204 23.19 10.51 -12.34
CA LEU A 204 22.31 10.51 -13.51
C LEU A 204 21.55 11.83 -13.70
N THR A 205 21.40 12.66 -12.67
CA THR A 205 20.63 13.93 -12.78
C THR A 205 21.21 14.87 -13.83
N GLY A 206 22.55 14.95 -13.94
CA GLY A 206 23.23 15.73 -14.97
C GLY A 206 22.96 15.21 -16.39
N PHE A 207 22.92 13.88 -16.56
CA PHE A 207 22.52 13.28 -17.83
C PHE A 207 21.05 13.56 -18.15
N MET A 208 20.15 13.32 -17.19
CA MET A 208 18.71 13.57 -17.33
C MET A 208 18.43 15.01 -17.76
N LYS A 209 19.13 15.98 -17.15
CA LYS A 209 19.00 17.41 -17.47
C LYS A 209 19.45 17.75 -18.89
N ASN A 210 20.59 17.21 -19.34
CA ASN A 210 21.29 17.68 -20.53
C ASN A 210 21.06 16.84 -21.80
N ALA A 211 20.56 15.61 -21.69
CA ALA A 211 20.45 14.67 -22.83
C ALA A 211 19.17 14.82 -23.67
N GLY A 212 18.46 15.95 -23.58
CA GLY A 212 17.22 16.19 -24.33
C GLY A 212 16.15 15.12 -24.06
N VAL A 213 15.51 14.63 -25.13
CA VAL A 213 14.47 13.58 -25.07
C VAL A 213 14.97 12.29 -24.38
N ALA A 214 16.24 11.91 -24.61
CA ALA A 214 16.83 10.75 -23.94
C ALA A 214 16.95 10.97 -22.42
N GLY A 215 17.20 12.21 -22.01
CA GLY A 215 17.20 12.62 -20.60
C GLY A 215 15.80 12.49 -19.97
N VAL A 216 14.75 12.93 -20.67
CA VAL A 216 13.35 12.75 -20.25
C VAL A 216 12.97 11.27 -20.12
N PHE A 217 13.42 10.44 -21.06
CA PHE A 217 13.19 8.99 -20.98
C PHE A 217 13.86 8.39 -19.73
N VAL A 218 15.13 8.69 -19.49
CA VAL A 218 15.85 8.17 -18.31
C VAL A 218 15.21 8.67 -17.01
N TYR A 219 14.80 9.94 -16.96
CA TYR A 219 14.05 10.51 -15.85
C TYR A 219 12.77 9.72 -15.58
N GLY A 220 11.88 9.59 -16.58
CA GLY A 220 10.59 8.91 -16.41
C GLY A 220 10.73 7.42 -16.09
N PHE A 221 11.79 6.77 -16.57
CA PHE A 221 12.07 5.38 -16.24
C PHE A 221 12.40 5.22 -14.75
N PHE A 222 13.36 5.99 -14.24
CA PHE A 222 13.79 5.87 -12.85
C PHE A 222 12.76 6.44 -11.85
N GLU A 223 12.02 7.49 -12.23
CA GLU A 223 10.90 8.02 -11.46
C GLU A 223 9.89 6.92 -11.13
N LYS A 224 9.48 6.11 -12.11
CA LYS A 224 8.61 4.96 -11.84
C LYS A 224 9.33 3.78 -11.23
N PHE A 225 10.46 3.36 -11.80
CA PHE A 225 11.12 2.12 -11.41
C PHE A 225 11.55 2.11 -9.92
N LEU A 226 11.88 3.28 -9.36
CA LEU A 226 12.37 3.42 -8.00
C LEU A 226 11.27 3.64 -6.94
N ILE A 227 9.99 3.72 -7.31
CA ILE A 227 8.87 3.90 -6.36
C ILE A 227 8.98 2.98 -5.14
N PRO A 228 9.20 1.65 -5.28
CA PRO A 228 9.20 0.76 -4.13
C PRO A 228 10.38 0.98 -3.18
N THR A 229 11.46 1.62 -3.65
CA THR A 229 12.66 1.93 -2.85
C THR A 229 12.55 3.24 -2.06
N GLY A 230 11.55 4.09 -2.33
CA GLY A 230 11.54 5.48 -1.86
C GLY A 230 12.48 6.41 -2.66
N LEU A 231 13.51 5.87 -3.31
CA LEU A 231 14.51 6.65 -4.05
C LEU A 231 13.98 7.41 -5.27
N HIS A 232 12.74 7.17 -5.70
CA HIS A 232 12.10 8.00 -6.73
C HIS A 232 12.05 9.50 -6.32
N HIS A 233 12.01 9.83 -5.02
CA HIS A 233 12.12 11.20 -4.52
C HIS A 233 13.45 11.88 -4.89
N PHE A 234 14.54 11.12 -5.06
CA PHE A 234 15.80 11.67 -5.57
C PHE A 234 15.77 12.00 -7.05
N VAL A 235 14.86 11.39 -7.80
CA VAL A 235 14.72 11.65 -9.23
C VAL A 235 13.88 12.89 -9.44
N TRP A 236 12.68 12.94 -8.87
CA TRP A 236 11.75 14.03 -9.18
C TRP A 236 11.99 15.32 -8.39
N SER A 237 12.38 15.24 -7.11
CA SER A 237 12.44 16.42 -6.25
C SER A 237 13.49 17.46 -6.67
N PRO A 238 14.70 17.10 -7.15
CA PRO A 238 15.65 18.10 -7.61
C PRO A 238 15.15 18.84 -8.85
N PHE A 239 14.40 18.17 -9.73
CA PHE A 239 13.80 18.79 -10.91
C PHE A 239 12.62 19.69 -10.53
N GLN A 240 11.78 19.29 -9.57
CA GLN A 240 10.62 20.12 -9.22
C GLN A 240 10.98 21.34 -8.36
N LEU A 241 11.95 21.20 -7.46
CA LEU A 241 12.17 22.15 -6.36
C LEU A 241 13.47 22.96 -6.45
N THR A 242 14.38 22.61 -7.37
CA THR A 242 15.72 23.23 -7.43
C THR A 242 16.08 23.67 -8.85
N GLN A 243 17.20 24.39 -8.97
CA GLN A 243 17.76 24.85 -10.25
C GLN A 243 18.15 23.72 -11.22
N ILE A 244 18.24 22.47 -10.75
CA ILE A 244 18.42 21.31 -11.64
C ILE A 244 17.26 21.24 -12.64
N GLY A 245 16.04 21.51 -12.17
CA GLY A 245 14.84 21.59 -13.01
C GLY A 245 14.78 22.74 -13.99
N GLY A 246 15.75 23.66 -13.95
CA GLY A 246 15.76 24.88 -14.74
C GLY A 246 15.42 26.12 -13.92
N THR A 247 15.54 27.27 -14.57
CA THR A 247 15.25 28.58 -14.00
C THR A 247 14.46 29.44 -15.00
N LEU A 248 13.70 30.39 -14.48
CA LEU A 248 12.99 31.40 -15.27
C LEU A 248 13.15 32.76 -14.57
N ASN A 249 13.44 33.80 -15.34
CA ASN A 249 13.47 35.17 -14.84
C ASN A 249 12.09 35.81 -15.08
N VAL A 250 11.46 36.28 -14.00
CA VAL A 250 10.16 36.95 -14.01
C VAL A 250 10.34 38.27 -13.27
N ASP A 251 10.22 39.38 -14.00
CA ASP A 251 10.36 40.74 -13.45
C ASP A 251 11.66 40.98 -12.64
N GLY A 252 12.77 40.39 -13.09
CA GLY A 252 14.08 40.51 -12.43
C GLY A 252 14.30 39.52 -11.28
N GLN A 253 13.31 38.69 -10.93
CA GLN A 253 13.42 37.62 -9.93
C GLN A 253 13.61 36.27 -10.62
N VAL A 254 14.59 35.49 -10.14
CA VAL A 254 14.84 34.14 -10.65
C VAL A 254 14.04 33.13 -9.85
N VAL A 255 13.10 32.45 -10.50
CA VAL A 255 12.41 31.27 -9.94
C VAL A 255 13.10 30.00 -10.43
N SER A 256 13.15 28.97 -9.58
CA SER A 256 13.91 27.74 -9.82
C SER A 256 13.06 26.50 -9.59
N GLY A 257 13.23 25.50 -10.46
CA GLY A 257 12.49 24.23 -10.40
C GLY A 257 11.17 24.28 -11.17
N THR A 258 10.76 23.12 -11.72
CA THR A 258 9.60 23.06 -12.62
C THR A 258 8.32 23.53 -11.95
N GLN A 259 8.16 23.33 -10.63
CA GLN A 259 6.97 23.75 -9.91
C GLN A 259 6.86 25.27 -9.87
N ALA A 260 7.91 25.96 -9.40
CA ALA A 260 7.92 27.42 -9.33
C ALA A 260 7.81 28.06 -10.72
N ILE A 261 8.45 27.46 -11.73
CA ILE A 261 8.35 27.89 -13.13
C ILE A 261 6.91 27.79 -13.63
N PHE A 262 6.22 26.66 -13.39
CA PHE A 262 4.83 26.51 -13.82
C PHE A 262 3.89 27.50 -13.11
N LEU A 263 4.08 27.69 -11.80
CA LEU A 263 3.35 28.70 -11.01
C LEU A 263 3.56 30.13 -11.53
N ALA A 264 4.74 30.45 -12.06
CA ALA A 264 4.98 31.72 -12.71
C ALA A 264 4.14 31.89 -13.99
N TYR A 265 4.08 30.87 -14.85
CA TYR A 265 3.22 30.90 -16.05
C TYR A 265 1.72 30.97 -15.72
N MET A 266 1.29 30.38 -14.60
CA MET A 266 -0.08 30.54 -14.10
C MET A 266 -0.44 32.00 -13.80
N ARG A 267 0.54 32.81 -13.39
CA ARG A 267 0.36 34.25 -13.09
C ARG A 267 0.59 35.13 -14.33
N HIS A 268 1.53 34.72 -15.18
CA HIS A 268 1.96 35.45 -16.37
C HIS A 268 2.01 34.49 -17.58
N PRO A 269 0.85 34.17 -18.19
CA PRO A 269 0.77 33.17 -19.26
C PRO A 269 1.39 33.64 -20.59
N ASP A 270 1.74 34.92 -20.68
CA ASP A 270 2.30 35.61 -21.85
C ASP A 270 3.83 35.73 -21.84
N LEU A 271 4.51 35.21 -20.79
CA LEU A 271 5.98 35.23 -20.68
C LEU A 271 6.69 34.69 -21.93
N THR A 272 6.15 33.63 -22.54
CA THR A 272 6.65 33.05 -23.78
C THR A 272 5.50 32.44 -24.60
N PRO A 273 5.66 32.22 -25.92
CA PRO A 273 4.61 31.61 -26.75
C PRO A 273 4.28 30.15 -26.38
N VAL A 274 5.22 29.44 -25.75
CA VAL A 274 5.09 28.05 -25.28
C VAL A 274 5.78 27.91 -23.92
N MET A 275 5.34 26.94 -23.12
CA MET A 275 5.95 26.64 -21.81
C MET A 275 7.45 26.37 -21.89
N ASN A 276 8.19 26.87 -20.89
CA ASN A 276 9.62 26.68 -20.71
C ASN A 276 10.02 25.19 -20.82
N GLU A 277 11.17 24.92 -21.42
CA GLU A 277 11.71 23.56 -21.63
C GLU A 277 11.84 22.76 -20.32
N ALA A 278 12.09 23.43 -19.20
CA ALA A 278 12.05 22.85 -17.86
C ALA A 278 10.85 21.92 -17.63
N LEU A 279 9.65 22.29 -18.10
CA LEU A 279 8.41 21.55 -17.84
C LEU A 279 8.27 20.22 -18.60
N ARG A 280 9.26 19.85 -19.42
CA ARG A 280 9.32 18.52 -20.04
C ARG A 280 9.37 17.36 -19.02
N PHE A 281 9.83 17.63 -17.79
CA PHE A 281 9.89 16.66 -16.70
C PHE A 281 8.60 16.58 -15.85
N SER A 282 7.55 17.31 -16.23
CA SER A 282 6.31 17.43 -15.47
C SER A 282 5.17 16.57 -16.01
N GLN A 283 5.48 15.44 -16.66
CA GLN A 283 4.50 14.56 -17.35
C GLN A 283 4.25 13.22 -16.62
N GLN A 284 4.65 13.13 -15.35
CA GLN A 284 4.65 11.92 -14.50
C GLN A 284 3.26 11.28 -14.33
N GLY A 285 2.23 12.12 -14.29
CA GLY A 285 0.82 11.81 -14.15
C GLY A 285 0.18 11.11 -15.33
N MET A 286 0.86 10.99 -16.47
CA MET A 286 0.22 10.42 -17.66
C MET A 286 -0.13 8.95 -17.44
N THR A 287 0.82 8.20 -16.88
CA THR A 287 0.63 6.80 -16.53
C THR A 287 -0.43 6.60 -15.46
N THR A 288 -0.57 7.55 -14.53
CA THR A 288 -1.54 7.46 -13.41
C THR A 288 -2.98 7.60 -13.91
N ILE A 289 -3.19 8.45 -14.92
CA ILE A 289 -4.49 8.70 -15.55
C ILE A 289 -4.82 7.64 -16.61
N PHE A 290 -3.86 7.30 -17.49
CA PHE A 290 -4.14 6.50 -18.69
C PHE A 290 -3.53 5.11 -18.67
N GLY A 291 -2.22 5.01 -18.42
CA GLY A 291 -1.49 3.73 -18.47
C GLY A 291 -2.05 2.67 -17.51
N LEU A 292 -2.22 3.01 -16.24
CA LEU A 292 -2.73 2.09 -15.21
C LEU A 292 -4.20 1.71 -15.43
N ALA A 293 -5.00 2.57 -16.06
CA ALA A 293 -6.35 2.21 -16.50
C ALA A 293 -6.32 1.11 -17.58
N GLY A 294 -5.39 1.21 -18.55
CA GLY A 294 -5.17 0.19 -19.56
C GLY A 294 -4.70 -1.16 -18.98
N ALA A 295 -3.72 -1.12 -18.05
CA ALA A 295 -3.26 -2.30 -17.33
C ALA A 295 -4.39 -2.97 -16.52
N SER A 296 -5.18 -2.17 -15.82
CA SER A 296 -6.25 -2.69 -14.96
C SER A 296 -7.40 -3.28 -15.78
N LEU A 297 -7.74 -2.69 -16.94
CA LEU A 297 -8.68 -3.30 -17.87
C LEU A 297 -8.17 -4.65 -18.38
N ALA A 298 -6.87 -4.75 -18.69
CA ALA A 298 -6.23 -6.01 -19.06
C ALA A 298 -6.34 -7.06 -17.95
N PHE A 299 -6.08 -6.69 -16.69
CA PHE A 299 -6.24 -7.60 -15.55
C PHE A 299 -7.70 -8.05 -15.38
N TYR A 300 -8.65 -7.13 -15.44
CA TYR A 300 -10.08 -7.45 -15.36
C TYR A 300 -10.56 -8.40 -16.48
N HIS A 301 -10.11 -8.18 -17.72
CA HIS A 301 -10.45 -9.04 -18.85
C HIS A 301 -9.78 -10.42 -18.82
N THR A 302 -8.68 -10.55 -18.09
CA THR A 302 -7.93 -11.81 -17.98
C THR A 302 -8.20 -12.56 -16.68
N ALA A 303 -8.96 -11.98 -15.75
CA ALA A 303 -9.44 -12.65 -14.53
C ALA A 303 -10.33 -13.86 -14.86
N LYS A 304 -10.30 -14.87 -13.98
CA LYS A 304 -11.17 -16.05 -14.10
C LYS A 304 -12.65 -15.62 -13.95
N PRO A 305 -13.59 -16.21 -14.70
CA PRO A 305 -15.01 -15.83 -14.66
C PRO A 305 -15.57 -15.75 -13.23
N GLU A 306 -15.27 -16.74 -12.39
CA GLU A 306 -15.72 -16.86 -11.01
C GLU A 306 -15.07 -15.83 -10.06
N LYS A 307 -13.93 -15.23 -10.44
CA LYS A 307 -13.22 -14.20 -9.65
C LYS A 307 -13.35 -12.80 -10.24
N LYS A 308 -14.11 -12.64 -11.33
CA LYS A 308 -14.24 -11.36 -12.05
C LYS A 308 -14.85 -10.25 -11.19
N MET A 309 -15.79 -10.60 -10.30
CA MET A 309 -16.36 -9.66 -9.33
C MET A 309 -15.33 -9.21 -8.29
N MET A 310 -14.50 -10.13 -7.79
CA MET A 310 -13.41 -9.79 -6.87
C MET A 310 -12.37 -8.89 -7.54
N ALA A 311 -11.95 -9.23 -8.76
CA ALA A 311 -11.03 -8.41 -9.54
C ALA A 311 -11.59 -6.99 -9.75
N LYS A 312 -12.87 -6.87 -10.12
CA LYS A 312 -13.55 -5.56 -10.25
C LYS A 312 -13.55 -4.78 -8.94
N ALA A 313 -13.84 -5.45 -7.81
CA ALA A 313 -13.90 -4.81 -6.50
C ALA A 313 -12.54 -4.27 -6.02
N ILE A 314 -11.44 -4.89 -6.45
CA ILE A 314 -10.07 -4.42 -6.15
C ILE A 314 -9.63 -3.34 -7.13
N LEU A 315 -9.77 -3.60 -8.43
CA LEU A 315 -9.21 -2.75 -9.49
C LEU A 315 -9.97 -1.44 -9.65
N LEU A 316 -11.30 -1.44 -9.53
CA LEU A 316 -12.10 -0.23 -9.80
C LEU A 316 -11.80 0.91 -8.82
N PRO A 317 -11.81 0.71 -7.48
CA PRO A 317 -11.43 1.77 -6.54
C PRO A 317 -9.98 2.22 -6.75
N ALA A 318 -9.07 1.28 -6.98
CA ALA A 318 -7.66 1.57 -7.19
C ALA A 318 -7.42 2.46 -8.42
N ILE A 319 -8.09 2.19 -9.54
CA ILE A 319 -8.04 3.03 -10.76
C ILE A 319 -8.62 4.40 -10.50
N ILE A 320 -9.78 4.49 -9.83
CA ILE A 320 -10.40 5.78 -9.54
C ILE A 320 -9.44 6.64 -8.71
N THR A 321 -8.84 6.09 -7.67
CA THR A 321 -7.80 6.75 -6.89
C THR A 321 -6.63 7.21 -7.75
N SER A 322 -6.02 6.28 -8.49
CA SER A 322 -4.87 6.58 -9.35
C SER A 322 -5.17 7.67 -10.36
N MET A 323 -6.30 7.58 -11.04
CA MET A 323 -6.70 8.55 -12.05
C MET A 323 -6.96 9.92 -11.45
N LEU A 324 -7.68 9.98 -10.32
CA LEU A 324 -8.09 11.27 -9.75
C LEU A 324 -6.92 12.00 -9.07
N THR A 325 -6.09 11.29 -8.31
CA THR A 325 -5.09 11.91 -7.43
C THR A 325 -3.65 11.48 -7.67
N GLY A 326 -3.39 10.56 -8.59
CA GLY A 326 -2.04 10.14 -8.90
C GLY A 326 -1.46 9.11 -7.92
N ILE A 327 -2.23 8.64 -6.92
CA ILE A 327 -1.82 7.58 -5.99
C ILE A 327 -1.92 6.23 -6.70
N THR A 328 -0.77 5.61 -7.00
CA THR A 328 -0.67 4.47 -7.93
C THR A 328 -0.38 3.13 -7.27
N GLU A 329 0.16 3.15 -6.06
CA GLU A 329 0.57 2.00 -5.26
C GLU A 329 -0.52 0.93 -5.12
N PRO A 330 -1.82 1.28 -4.92
CA PRO A 330 -2.88 0.29 -4.86
C PRO A 330 -3.01 -0.58 -6.11
N ILE A 331 -2.56 -0.11 -7.27
CA ILE A 331 -2.55 -0.86 -8.53
C ILE A 331 -1.15 -1.45 -8.77
N GLU A 332 -0.11 -0.65 -8.66
CA GLU A 332 1.26 -1.04 -9.00
C GLU A 332 1.73 -2.24 -8.18
N PHE A 333 1.41 -2.27 -6.89
CA PHE A 333 1.78 -3.38 -6.02
C PHE A 333 1.03 -4.68 -6.33
N THR A 334 -0.07 -4.62 -7.10
CA THR A 334 -0.79 -5.83 -7.55
C THR A 334 -0.03 -6.61 -8.63
N PHE A 335 0.94 -5.99 -9.32
CA PHE A 335 1.70 -6.65 -10.38
C PHE A 335 3.22 -6.56 -10.24
N LEU A 336 3.75 -5.54 -9.53
CA LEU A 336 5.18 -5.40 -9.22
C LEU A 336 5.79 -6.72 -8.72
N PHE A 337 5.11 -7.36 -7.76
CA PHE A 337 5.58 -8.59 -7.13
C PHE A 337 5.13 -9.86 -7.87
N VAL A 338 4.13 -9.75 -8.75
CA VAL A 338 3.68 -10.86 -9.61
C VAL A 338 4.68 -11.05 -10.76
N SER A 339 5.19 -9.97 -11.33
CA SER A 339 6.11 -10.00 -12.46
C SER A 339 7.02 -8.77 -12.48
N PRO A 340 8.31 -8.93 -12.10
CA PRO A 340 9.32 -7.89 -12.28
C PRO A 340 9.46 -7.42 -13.74
N LEU A 341 9.16 -8.30 -14.70
CA LEU A 341 9.12 -7.94 -16.12
C LEU A 341 8.03 -6.90 -16.41
N LEU A 342 6.81 -7.09 -15.88
CA LEU A 342 5.74 -6.08 -16.02
C LEU A 342 6.13 -4.75 -15.38
N TRP A 343 6.88 -4.78 -14.28
CA TRP A 343 7.40 -3.56 -13.63
C TRP A 343 8.39 -2.79 -14.52
N VAL A 344 9.35 -3.48 -15.12
CA VAL A 344 10.30 -2.85 -16.06
C VAL A 344 9.56 -2.27 -17.27
N ILE A 345 8.58 -3.01 -17.81
CA ILE A 345 7.77 -2.56 -18.94
C ILE A 345 6.93 -1.34 -18.55
N HIS A 346 6.31 -1.34 -17.37
CA HIS A 346 5.57 -0.20 -16.82
C HIS A 346 6.44 1.07 -16.76
N ALA A 347 7.63 0.97 -16.18
CA ALA A 347 8.58 2.10 -16.13
C ALA A 347 8.99 2.56 -17.54
N THR A 348 9.24 1.61 -18.45
CA THR A 348 9.62 1.90 -19.85
C THR A 348 8.51 2.60 -20.63
N LEU A 349 7.25 2.13 -20.51
CA LEU A 349 6.12 2.73 -21.20
C LEU A 349 5.78 4.12 -20.64
N THR A 350 6.03 4.34 -19.34
CA THR A 350 5.94 5.67 -18.72
C THR A 350 7.02 6.60 -19.27
N ALA A 351 8.28 6.17 -19.29
CA ALA A 351 9.38 6.92 -19.87
C ALA A 351 9.13 7.29 -21.34
N ALA A 352 8.64 6.33 -22.13
CA ALA A 352 8.34 6.52 -23.54
C ALA A 352 7.25 7.59 -23.75
N SER A 353 6.18 7.58 -22.97
CA SER A 353 5.12 8.58 -23.13
C SER A 353 5.58 9.99 -22.73
N GLN A 354 6.40 10.13 -21.68
CA GLN A 354 7.00 11.41 -21.31
C GLN A 354 7.95 11.92 -22.41
N ALA A 355 8.77 11.04 -22.98
CA ALA A 355 9.64 11.37 -24.11
C ALA A 355 8.85 11.81 -25.35
N ILE A 356 7.73 11.15 -25.66
CA ILE A 356 6.82 11.54 -26.77
C ILE A 356 6.23 12.93 -26.52
N CYS A 357 5.84 13.25 -25.28
CA CYS A 357 5.42 14.61 -24.93
C CYS A 357 6.51 15.64 -25.23
N ASP A 358 7.77 15.37 -24.88
CA ASP A 358 8.88 16.28 -25.14
C ASP A 358 9.11 16.49 -26.64
N ILE A 359 9.07 15.41 -27.45
CA ILE A 359 9.18 15.46 -28.92
C ILE A 359 8.15 16.42 -29.53
N PHE A 360 6.92 16.40 -29.04
CA PHE A 360 5.84 17.27 -29.53
C PHE A 360 5.72 18.60 -28.77
N THR A 361 6.63 18.89 -27.84
CA THR A 361 6.62 20.07 -26.97
C THR A 361 5.30 20.20 -26.19
N VAL A 362 4.70 19.07 -25.81
CA VAL A 362 3.52 18.99 -24.96
C VAL A 362 3.98 19.13 -23.52
N ARG A 363 3.74 20.30 -22.91
CA ARG A 363 4.27 20.68 -21.60
C ARG A 363 3.19 21.23 -20.66
N PRO A 364 2.04 20.53 -20.50
CA PRO A 364 1.12 20.87 -19.42
C PRO A 364 1.74 20.52 -18.06
N TRP A 365 1.11 21.00 -16.99
CA TRP A 365 1.35 20.44 -15.67
C TRP A 365 0.64 19.09 -15.52
N GLY A 366 1.36 18.01 -15.75
CA GLY A 366 0.88 16.64 -15.60
C GLY A 366 1.66 15.90 -14.53
N ALA A 367 1.94 16.52 -13.37
CA ALA A 367 2.79 15.90 -12.34
C ALA A 367 2.08 14.83 -11.49
N SER A 368 0.74 14.83 -11.49
CA SER A 368 -0.08 14.13 -10.48
C SER A 368 -1.32 13.46 -11.12
N GLY A 369 -2.49 13.56 -10.51
CA GLY A 369 -3.76 13.04 -11.03
C GLY A 369 -4.55 14.00 -11.92
N LEU A 370 -5.68 13.51 -12.42
CA LEU A 370 -6.59 14.20 -13.33
C LEU A 370 -7.16 15.49 -12.74
N ILE A 371 -7.46 15.52 -11.43
CA ILE A 371 -8.02 16.72 -10.80
C ILE A 371 -7.05 17.90 -10.91
N GLU A 372 -5.80 17.68 -10.49
CA GLU A 372 -4.75 18.69 -10.53
C GLU A 372 -4.42 19.08 -11.98
N PHE A 373 -4.35 18.09 -12.88
CA PHE A 373 -4.16 18.34 -14.31
C PHE A 373 -5.25 19.28 -14.86
N LEU A 374 -6.52 19.05 -14.56
CA LEU A 374 -7.60 19.90 -15.05
C LEU A 374 -7.55 21.30 -14.44
N ILE A 375 -7.40 21.39 -13.12
CA ILE A 375 -7.39 22.67 -12.39
C ILE A 375 -6.28 23.59 -12.88
N TYR A 376 -5.09 23.04 -13.13
CA TYR A 376 -3.95 23.84 -13.52
C TYR A 376 -3.83 24.09 -15.02
N ASN A 377 -4.34 23.22 -15.89
CA ASN A 377 -4.17 23.39 -17.33
C ASN A 377 -5.38 24.00 -18.05
N LEU A 378 -6.61 23.80 -17.56
CA LEU A 378 -7.81 24.39 -18.20
C LEU A 378 -7.81 25.92 -18.20
N PRO A 379 -7.34 26.63 -17.15
CA PRO A 379 -7.30 28.10 -17.16
C PRO A 379 -6.26 28.68 -18.12
N LEU A 380 -5.29 27.88 -18.58
CA LEU A 380 -4.18 28.34 -19.40
C LEU A 380 -4.49 28.22 -20.90
N PRO A 381 -3.93 29.12 -21.75
CA PRO A 381 -4.07 29.02 -23.19
C PRO A 381 -3.58 27.66 -23.72
N VAL A 382 -4.37 27.06 -24.61
CA VAL A 382 -4.02 25.77 -25.26
C VAL A 382 -2.71 25.87 -26.03
N SER A 383 -2.43 27.02 -26.66
CA SER A 383 -1.17 27.28 -27.38
C SER A 383 0.06 27.22 -26.47
N LEU A 384 -0.10 27.62 -25.20
CA LEU A 384 0.99 27.68 -24.22
C LEU A 384 1.38 26.29 -23.71
N THR A 385 0.40 25.51 -23.24
CA THR A 385 0.62 24.19 -22.59
C THR A 385 0.57 23.02 -23.55
N ARG A 386 -0.23 23.14 -24.62
CA ARG A 386 -0.60 22.06 -25.54
C ARG A 386 -1.23 20.85 -24.84
N TRP A 387 -1.96 21.07 -23.75
CA TRP A 387 -2.58 20.01 -22.94
C TRP A 387 -3.50 19.03 -23.70
N PRO A 388 -4.19 19.38 -24.82
CA PRO A 388 -4.93 18.39 -25.59
C PRO A 388 -4.03 17.31 -26.19
N GLY A 389 -2.79 17.66 -26.55
CA GLY A 389 -1.80 16.69 -27.02
C GLY A 389 -1.44 15.65 -25.94
N TYR A 390 -1.41 16.06 -24.67
CA TYR A 390 -1.18 15.16 -23.55
C TYR A 390 -2.28 14.11 -23.42
N VAL A 391 -3.55 14.52 -23.61
CA VAL A 391 -4.69 13.61 -23.59
C VAL A 391 -4.62 12.62 -24.75
N LEU A 392 -4.27 13.08 -25.97
CA LEU A 392 -4.12 12.21 -27.14
C LEU A 392 -3.02 11.16 -26.95
N ILE A 393 -1.84 11.59 -26.46
CA ILE A 393 -0.73 10.69 -26.15
C ILE A 393 -1.14 9.71 -25.04
N GLY A 394 -1.85 10.19 -24.01
CA GLY A 394 -2.40 9.39 -22.93
C GLY A 394 -3.37 8.30 -23.42
N ILE A 395 -4.31 8.61 -24.32
CA ILE A 395 -5.20 7.62 -24.93
C ILE A 395 -4.39 6.56 -25.68
N GLY A 396 -3.34 6.96 -26.40
CA GLY A 396 -2.39 6.03 -27.02
C GLY A 396 -1.70 5.14 -25.98
N GLN A 397 -1.24 5.72 -24.88
CA GLN A 397 -0.62 5.01 -23.76
C GLN A 397 -1.58 3.96 -23.17
N PHE A 398 -2.85 4.32 -22.94
CA PHE A 398 -3.88 3.39 -22.46
C PHE A 398 -3.99 2.15 -23.38
N ALA A 399 -4.08 2.36 -24.70
CA ALA A 399 -4.20 1.28 -25.66
C ALA A 399 -2.97 0.36 -25.65
N VAL A 400 -1.77 0.95 -25.64
CA VAL A 400 -0.50 0.23 -25.60
C VAL A 400 -0.38 -0.60 -24.31
N TYR A 401 -0.68 -0.01 -23.15
CA TYR A 401 -0.70 -0.71 -21.87
C TYR A 401 -1.67 -1.90 -21.91
N TYR A 402 -2.91 -1.69 -22.36
CA TYR A 402 -3.90 -2.75 -22.45
C TYR A 402 -3.40 -3.93 -23.30
N VAL A 403 -2.90 -3.65 -24.50
CA VAL A 403 -2.44 -4.70 -25.43
C VAL A 403 -1.25 -5.46 -24.86
N ILE A 404 -0.22 -4.76 -24.36
CA ILE A 404 1.00 -5.38 -23.86
C ILE A 404 0.70 -6.18 -22.58
N PHE A 405 0.03 -5.58 -21.61
CA PHE A 405 -0.26 -6.24 -20.33
C PHE A 405 -1.16 -7.46 -20.55
N ARG A 406 -2.23 -7.33 -21.34
CA ARG A 406 -3.11 -8.47 -21.64
C ARG A 406 -2.34 -9.61 -22.30
N THR A 407 -1.49 -9.28 -23.28
CA THR A 407 -0.69 -10.27 -24.01
C THR A 407 0.26 -11.01 -23.07
N LEU A 408 1.00 -10.28 -22.23
CA LEU A 408 1.97 -10.89 -21.30
C LEU A 408 1.29 -11.67 -20.19
N VAL A 409 0.19 -11.17 -19.63
CA VAL A 409 -0.57 -11.88 -18.60
C VAL A 409 -1.08 -13.22 -19.12
N VAL A 410 -1.58 -13.28 -20.35
CA VAL A 410 -2.05 -14.53 -20.96
C VAL A 410 -0.87 -15.43 -21.34
N LYS A 411 0.12 -14.92 -22.09
CA LYS A 411 1.25 -15.73 -22.60
C LYS A 411 2.13 -16.31 -21.49
N LEU A 412 2.34 -15.56 -20.41
CA LEU A 412 3.18 -15.97 -19.29
C LEU A 412 2.39 -16.56 -18.12
N ASN A 413 1.06 -16.66 -18.27
CA ASN A 413 0.14 -17.12 -17.23
C ASN A 413 0.34 -16.42 -15.87
N LEU A 414 0.44 -15.09 -15.89
CA LEU A 414 0.69 -14.29 -14.69
C LEU A 414 -0.52 -14.32 -13.75
N LYS A 415 -0.25 -14.34 -12.44
CA LYS A 415 -1.25 -14.41 -11.37
C LYS A 415 -1.67 -13.03 -10.89
N THR A 416 -2.14 -12.21 -11.83
CA THR A 416 -2.72 -10.88 -11.55
C THR A 416 -4.05 -10.99 -10.80
N PRO A 417 -4.60 -9.89 -10.25
CA PRO A 417 -5.86 -9.93 -9.50
C PRO A 417 -6.98 -10.72 -10.20
N GLY A 418 -7.50 -11.75 -9.53
CA GLY A 418 -8.54 -12.63 -10.08
C GLY A 418 -8.05 -13.78 -10.95
N ARG A 419 -6.73 -13.97 -11.10
CA ARG A 419 -6.11 -15.13 -11.76
C ARG A 419 -5.44 -16.10 -10.78
N GLU A 420 -5.56 -15.88 -9.47
CA GLU A 420 -4.97 -16.72 -8.44
C GLU A 420 -5.61 -18.13 -8.44
N ASP A 421 -4.84 -19.16 -8.08
CA ASP A 421 -5.33 -20.54 -8.03
C ASP A 421 -5.97 -20.92 -6.69
N ASP A 422 -5.80 -20.09 -5.67
CA ASP A 422 -6.27 -20.34 -4.31
C ASP A 422 -7.72 -19.92 -4.09
N GLU A 423 -8.50 -20.72 -3.37
CA GLU A 423 -9.90 -20.43 -2.99
C GLU A 423 -10.03 -19.50 -1.77
N ASN A 424 -8.92 -19.21 -1.09
CA ASN A 424 -8.91 -18.61 0.24
C ASN A 424 -9.07 -17.08 0.27
N VAL A 425 -9.01 -16.40 -0.88
CA VAL A 425 -9.30 -14.96 -0.99
C VAL A 425 -10.68 -14.82 -1.63
N LYS A 426 -11.73 -14.84 -0.80
CA LYS A 426 -13.12 -14.56 -1.21
C LYS A 426 -13.53 -13.23 -0.57
N LEU A 427 -13.76 -12.19 -1.38
CA LEU A 427 -14.48 -11.01 -0.93
C LEU A 427 -15.94 -11.41 -0.74
N TYR A 428 -16.39 -11.51 0.51
CA TYR A 428 -17.79 -11.81 0.81
C TYR A 428 -18.63 -10.59 0.46
N SER A 429 -19.58 -10.75 -0.46
CA SER A 429 -20.58 -9.71 -0.69
C SER A 429 -21.56 -9.65 0.49
N LYS A 430 -22.28 -8.53 0.65
CA LYS A 430 -23.41 -8.45 1.58
C LYS A 430 -24.47 -9.54 1.32
N ALA A 431 -24.53 -10.09 0.10
CA ALA A 431 -25.43 -11.19 -0.24
C ALA A 431 -24.86 -12.56 0.19
N ASP A 432 -23.55 -12.78 0.05
CA ASP A 432 -22.87 -14.00 0.54
C ASP A 432 -22.89 -14.08 2.06
N TYR A 433 -22.77 -12.93 2.72
CA TYR A 433 -22.95 -12.80 4.17
C TYR A 433 -24.38 -13.19 4.60
N ARG A 434 -25.39 -12.73 3.85
CA ARG A 434 -26.81 -13.03 4.11
C ARG A 434 -27.19 -14.47 3.77
N LYS A 435 -26.57 -15.09 2.75
CA LYS A 435 -26.82 -16.50 2.38
C LYS A 435 -26.13 -17.51 3.30
N LYS A 436 -24.96 -17.17 3.87
CA LYS A 436 -24.28 -18.03 4.87
C LYS A 436 -24.92 -17.97 6.26
N MET A 437 -25.76 -16.98 6.51
CA MET A 437 -26.49 -16.81 7.76
C MET A 437 -27.94 -17.23 7.50
N GLY A 438 -28.30 -18.45 7.90
CA GLY A 438 -29.72 -18.81 8.05
C GLY A 438 -30.45 -17.79 8.92
N GLU A 439 -31.78 -17.77 8.83
CA GLU A 439 -32.62 -16.70 9.39
C GLU A 439 -32.24 -16.28 10.84
N PRO A 440 -31.98 -14.98 11.11
CA PRO A 440 -31.31 -14.51 12.33
C PRO A 440 -32.02 -14.80 13.67
N GLN A 441 -33.34 -15.00 13.64
CA GLN A 441 -34.17 -15.08 14.84
C GLN A 441 -34.28 -16.52 15.37
N SER A 442 -34.33 -17.51 14.47
CA SER A 442 -34.37 -18.94 14.83
C SER A 442 -33.10 -19.38 15.56
N VAL A 443 -31.92 -18.95 15.10
CA VAL A 443 -30.64 -19.32 15.73
C VAL A 443 -30.52 -18.73 17.14
N THR A 444 -30.95 -17.49 17.35
CA THR A 444 -30.88 -16.86 18.69
C THR A 444 -31.80 -17.58 19.68
N ASN A 445 -33.01 -17.95 19.25
CA ASN A 445 -33.93 -18.76 20.06
C ASN A 445 -33.32 -20.12 20.44
N GLU A 446 -32.66 -20.78 19.50
CA GLU A 446 -31.96 -22.05 19.76
C GLU A 446 -30.82 -21.90 20.76
N ILE A 447 -30.07 -20.78 20.72
CA ILE A 447 -29.03 -20.49 21.72
C ILE A 447 -29.63 -20.35 23.11
N ILE A 448 -30.72 -19.59 23.26
CA ILE A 448 -31.39 -19.41 24.55
C ILE A 448 -31.97 -20.73 25.06
N ASN A 449 -32.63 -21.50 24.19
CA ASN A 449 -33.18 -22.81 24.55
C ASN A 449 -32.07 -23.79 24.95
N GLY A 450 -30.95 -23.80 24.22
CA GLY A 450 -29.78 -24.62 24.54
C GLY A 450 -29.10 -24.23 25.85
N LEU A 451 -29.27 -22.98 26.32
CA LEU A 451 -28.81 -22.53 27.65
C LEU A 451 -29.80 -22.88 28.77
N GLY A 452 -30.94 -23.50 28.46
CA GLY A 452 -31.98 -23.84 29.44
C GLY A 452 -33.06 -22.77 29.61
N GLY A 453 -33.15 -21.81 28.69
CA GLY A 453 -34.12 -20.72 28.70
C GLY A 453 -33.64 -19.45 29.41
N LYS A 454 -34.40 -18.36 29.27
CA LYS A 454 -34.09 -17.03 29.84
C LYS A 454 -33.84 -17.08 31.35
N GLU A 455 -34.74 -17.74 32.08
CA GLU A 455 -34.70 -17.86 33.54
C GLU A 455 -33.46 -18.62 34.05
N ASN A 456 -32.77 -19.37 33.19
CA ASN A 456 -31.56 -20.07 33.56
C ASN A 456 -30.30 -19.21 33.41
N ILE A 457 -30.38 -18.03 32.79
CA ILE A 457 -29.23 -17.17 32.46
C ILE A 457 -29.08 -16.07 33.53
N ILE A 458 -27.93 -16.06 34.22
CA ILE A 458 -27.58 -15.04 35.22
C ILE A 458 -26.93 -13.84 34.53
N SER A 459 -25.92 -14.12 33.72
CA SER A 459 -25.19 -13.10 32.98
C SER A 459 -24.57 -13.72 31.75
N VAL A 460 -24.36 -12.88 30.75
CA VAL A 460 -23.72 -13.27 29.51
C VAL A 460 -22.55 -12.31 29.31
N ASP A 461 -21.44 -12.84 28.82
CA ASP A 461 -20.22 -12.11 28.49
C ASP A 461 -19.55 -12.82 27.31
N ASN A 462 -18.49 -12.27 26.73
CA ASN A 462 -17.71 -12.96 25.74
C ASN A 462 -16.23 -12.60 25.77
N CYS A 463 -15.38 -13.60 25.56
CA CYS A 463 -13.98 -13.37 25.17
C CYS A 463 -13.86 -13.30 23.63
N PHE A 464 -12.64 -13.37 23.09
CA PHE A 464 -12.40 -13.27 21.64
C PHE A 464 -13.05 -14.40 20.82
N THR A 465 -13.28 -15.58 21.42
CA THR A 465 -13.81 -16.75 20.70
C THR A 465 -14.95 -17.49 21.37
N ARG A 466 -15.34 -17.12 22.61
CA ARG A 466 -16.30 -17.89 23.40
C ARG A 466 -17.32 -17.00 24.07
N LEU A 467 -18.59 -17.36 23.92
CA LEU A 467 -19.70 -16.78 24.68
C LEU A 467 -19.66 -17.43 26.06
N ARG A 468 -19.54 -16.63 27.11
CA ARG A 468 -19.50 -17.08 28.50
C ARG A 468 -20.84 -16.75 29.12
N VAL A 469 -21.51 -17.76 29.64
CA VAL A 469 -22.85 -17.61 30.22
C VAL A 469 -22.81 -18.17 31.62
N ALA A 470 -22.97 -17.31 32.62
CA ALA A 470 -23.23 -17.74 33.97
C ALA A 470 -24.70 -18.19 34.05
N ILE A 471 -24.93 -19.36 34.63
CA ILE A 471 -26.26 -19.98 34.66
C ILE A 471 -26.65 -20.47 36.05
N HIS A 472 -27.96 -20.54 36.30
CA HIS A 472 -28.52 -21.02 37.56
C HIS A 472 -28.42 -22.54 37.71
N ASN A 473 -28.68 -23.29 36.64
CA ASN A 473 -28.72 -24.75 36.67
C ASN A 473 -28.06 -25.36 35.42
N MET A 474 -26.91 -26.02 35.63
CA MET A 474 -26.15 -26.71 34.58
C MET A 474 -26.87 -27.92 33.98
N GLY A 475 -27.86 -28.49 34.68
CA GLY A 475 -28.66 -29.62 34.21
C GLY A 475 -29.65 -29.28 33.10
N LEU A 476 -30.00 -28.00 32.93
CA LEU A 476 -30.93 -27.52 31.89
C LEU A 476 -30.23 -27.18 30.57
N VAL A 477 -28.91 -27.20 30.54
CA VAL A 477 -28.12 -26.89 29.34
C VAL A 477 -28.15 -28.08 28.39
N ASP A 478 -28.34 -27.82 27.10
CA ASP A 478 -28.28 -28.82 26.03
C ASP A 478 -27.12 -28.52 25.08
N ASP A 479 -26.06 -29.32 25.19
CA ASP A 479 -24.86 -29.18 24.35
C ASP A 479 -25.12 -29.49 22.87
N THR A 480 -26.15 -30.28 22.57
CA THR A 480 -26.51 -30.69 21.20
C THR A 480 -27.13 -29.53 20.46
N ILE A 481 -28.09 -28.85 21.10
CA ILE A 481 -28.71 -27.62 20.57
C ILE A 481 -27.65 -26.52 20.46
N LEU A 482 -26.80 -26.34 21.47
CA LEU A 482 -25.73 -25.33 21.41
C LEU A 482 -24.69 -25.61 20.33
N LYS A 483 -24.49 -26.86 19.91
CA LYS A 483 -23.63 -27.19 18.76
C LYS A 483 -24.36 -26.98 17.42
N SER A 484 -25.69 -27.15 17.35
CA SER A 484 -26.45 -26.92 16.12
C SER A 484 -26.51 -25.44 15.72
N THR A 485 -26.32 -24.52 16.66
CA THR A 485 -26.25 -23.06 16.41
C THR A 485 -24.94 -22.62 15.74
N GLY A 486 -24.07 -23.56 15.38
CA GLY A 486 -22.78 -23.30 14.72
C GLY A 486 -21.62 -23.09 15.69
N ALA A 487 -21.73 -23.57 16.93
CA ALA A 487 -20.62 -23.59 17.87
C ALA A 487 -19.63 -24.71 17.55
N ASN A 488 -18.33 -24.42 17.64
CA ASN A 488 -17.25 -25.38 17.47
C ASN A 488 -17.05 -26.28 18.71
N GLY A 489 -17.73 -25.97 19.81
CA GLY A 489 -17.65 -26.73 21.05
C GLY A 489 -18.36 -26.03 22.20
N VAL A 490 -18.68 -26.80 23.23
CA VAL A 490 -19.30 -26.33 24.47
C VAL A 490 -18.47 -26.85 25.63
N VAL A 491 -18.12 -25.99 26.58
CA VAL A 491 -17.37 -26.34 27.78
C VAL A 491 -18.20 -25.94 28.99
N ARG A 492 -18.46 -26.89 29.89
CA ARG A 492 -19.21 -26.67 31.13
C ARG A 492 -18.24 -26.58 32.30
N ASN A 493 -18.39 -25.56 33.15
CA ASN A 493 -17.56 -25.39 34.34
C ASN A 493 -18.41 -24.87 35.51
N ARG A 494 -18.74 -25.75 36.47
CA ARG A 494 -19.57 -25.49 37.68
C ARG A 494 -20.84 -24.67 37.39
N ASN A 495 -20.74 -23.34 37.34
CA ASN A 495 -21.87 -22.42 37.09
C ASN A 495 -21.73 -21.58 35.81
N GLU A 496 -20.76 -21.87 34.95
CA GLU A 496 -20.52 -21.16 33.68
C GLU A 496 -20.49 -22.15 32.50
N VAL A 497 -21.15 -21.78 31.41
CA VAL A 497 -21.07 -22.46 30.12
C VAL A 497 -20.29 -21.58 29.15
N GLN A 498 -19.30 -22.16 28.47
CA GLN A 498 -18.57 -21.50 27.40
C GLN A 498 -18.92 -22.13 26.05
N VAL A 499 -19.56 -21.35 25.18
CA VAL A 499 -19.93 -21.78 23.83
C VAL A 499 -18.98 -21.15 22.81
N ILE A 500 -18.26 -21.99 22.06
CA ILE A 500 -17.13 -21.58 21.22
C ILE A 500 -17.62 -21.19 19.81
N TYR A 501 -17.89 -19.91 19.58
CA TYR A 501 -18.30 -19.39 18.26
C TYR A 501 -17.14 -18.83 17.40
N GLY A 502 -15.92 -18.79 17.94
CA GLY A 502 -14.78 -18.15 17.27
C GLY A 502 -14.95 -16.63 17.17
N VAL A 503 -14.31 -16.01 16.19
CA VAL A 503 -14.29 -14.53 16.01
C VAL A 503 -15.67 -13.88 15.83
N LYS A 504 -16.73 -14.69 15.67
CA LYS A 504 -18.13 -14.23 15.52
C LYS A 504 -18.84 -13.99 16.85
N VAL A 505 -18.21 -14.31 17.97
CA VAL A 505 -18.85 -14.30 19.29
C VAL A 505 -19.41 -12.95 19.72
N GLY A 506 -18.75 -11.83 19.39
CA GLY A 506 -19.25 -10.49 19.74
C GLY A 506 -20.61 -10.17 19.10
N GLN A 507 -20.88 -10.72 17.90
CA GLN A 507 -22.18 -10.58 17.25
C GLN A 507 -23.25 -11.47 17.89
N VAL A 508 -22.87 -12.69 18.29
CA VAL A 508 -23.75 -13.61 19.02
C VAL A 508 -24.14 -13.01 20.37
N ARG A 509 -23.17 -12.44 21.10
CA ARG A 509 -23.38 -11.70 22.34
C ARG A 509 -24.44 -10.62 22.17
N SER A 510 -24.24 -9.72 21.21
CA SER A 510 -25.16 -8.61 20.95
C SER A 510 -26.58 -9.08 20.63
N ARG A 511 -26.75 -10.20 19.92
CA ARG A 511 -28.09 -10.75 19.62
C ARG A 511 -28.76 -11.35 20.85
N VAL A 512 -28.00 -12.08 21.67
CA VAL A 512 -28.49 -12.62 22.93
C VAL A 512 -28.90 -11.49 23.87
N ASP A 513 -28.12 -10.41 23.96
CA ASP A 513 -28.48 -9.22 24.75
C ASP A 513 -29.76 -8.56 24.26
N SER A 514 -29.89 -8.31 22.96
CA SER A 514 -31.11 -7.75 22.39
C SER A 514 -32.32 -8.65 22.65
N TRP A 515 -32.18 -9.96 22.48
CA TRP A 515 -33.26 -10.91 22.71
C TRP A 515 -33.73 -10.92 24.18
N LEU A 516 -32.79 -10.89 25.13
CA LEU A 516 -33.07 -10.87 26.58
C LEU A 516 -33.66 -9.55 27.08
N ALA A 517 -33.46 -8.46 26.33
CA ALA A 517 -34.05 -7.16 26.62
C ALA A 517 -35.48 -7.04 26.07
N GLU A 518 -35.77 -7.72 24.96
CA GLU A 518 -37.06 -7.66 24.27
C GLU A 518 -38.10 -8.70 24.76
N ASN A 519 -37.64 -9.79 25.38
CA ASN A 519 -38.43 -10.87 25.97
C ASN A 519 -37.93 -11.09 27.39
#